data_AF-A0A963IQF6-F1
#
_entry.id   AF-A0A963IQF6-F1
#
_cell.length_a   1.000
_cell.length_b   1.000
_cell.length_c   1.000
_cell.angle_alpha   90.00
_cell.angle_beta   90.00
_cell.angle_gamma   90.00
#
_symmetry.space_group_name_H-M   'P 1'
#
loop_
_entity.id
_entity.type
_entity.pdbx_description
1 polymer ?
#
loop_
_entity_poly.entity_id
_entity_poly.type
_entity_poly.pdbx_seq_one_letter_code
_entity_poly.pdbx_strand_id
1 'polypeptide(L)'
;DGHQVLSHFDLVSACSGGAIVAAALIEGYAPREIFDLFDNPVNRHALFGRLPWYRSLLQLLTGVFSPTSQVGHRFSTDGKLAFLQRILPQMGSTSLHKLNGILNESIASLRKQRAEPGRPMSFLFVTYDFDRDRARMMRSDITSPAASFPHRQQRATLAEAAHASSTAPINWFDKPAEFDGSRFWDGAMTGYNNPVLAGVVEAIALGVPRSDIGVLSLGTSTVFLPENGTEGIPNALCRTRARTGFLPELVKVGKTIIADPPDAHTFIAHLMLDGGLPLDVSCCPYTDTAIVRMNPVIQPVIDRTTGEWSAPAGWSGEDFRRLAEMDISARRQEDVDLIKRLCDGWLRDEWHNQPVRGCGIWTSPCSDSPPANTERLCEIGHRWYSDAKSAWTALSV
;
A
#
# COMPACT_ATOMS: atom_id res chain seq x y z
N ASP A 1 3.56 22.24 -1.01
CA ASP A 1 2.37 21.70 -0.31
C ASP A 1 1.91 20.43 -1.03
N GLY A 2 0.76 19.85 -0.67
CA GLY A 2 0.24 18.64 -1.32
C GLY A 2 -0.08 18.83 -2.81
N HIS A 3 -0.58 20.00 -3.20
CA HIS A 3 -0.90 20.30 -4.60
C HIS A 3 0.35 20.39 -5.47
N GLN A 4 1.47 20.88 -4.94
CA GLN A 4 2.76 20.82 -5.63
C GLN A 4 3.14 19.38 -5.98
N VAL A 5 3.00 18.44 -5.04
CA VAL A 5 3.26 17.01 -5.29
C VAL A 5 2.30 16.48 -6.36
N LEU A 6 1.00 16.68 -6.17
CA LEU A 6 -0.04 16.21 -7.09
C LEU A 6 0.11 16.78 -8.50
N SER A 7 0.69 17.97 -8.65
CA SER A 7 0.85 18.60 -9.96
C SER A 7 1.80 17.87 -10.90
N HIS A 8 2.63 16.95 -10.38
CA HIS A 8 3.50 16.08 -11.19
C HIS A 8 2.80 14.84 -11.74
N PHE A 9 1.53 14.58 -11.37
CA PHE A 9 0.80 13.38 -11.76
C PHE A 9 -0.46 13.73 -12.54
N ASP A 10 -0.73 13.00 -13.61
CA ASP A 10 -2.02 13.09 -14.34
C ASP A 10 -3.10 12.22 -13.68
N LEU A 11 -2.70 11.21 -12.90
CA LEU A 11 -3.62 10.31 -12.21
C LEU A 11 -3.04 9.87 -10.86
N VAL A 12 -3.89 9.85 -9.83
CA VAL A 12 -3.58 9.24 -8.52
C VAL A 12 -4.57 8.14 -8.20
N SER A 13 -4.08 6.91 -8.04
CA SER A 13 -4.88 5.76 -7.59
C SER A 13 -4.48 5.34 -6.18
N ALA A 14 -5.45 5.25 -5.28
CA ALA A 14 -5.19 5.02 -3.86
C ALA A 14 -6.07 3.90 -3.27
N CYS A 15 -5.50 3.17 -2.32
CA CYS A 15 -6.16 2.11 -1.56
C CYS A 15 -5.69 2.14 -0.10
N SER A 16 -6.56 1.76 0.82
CA SER A 16 -6.27 1.63 2.25
C SER A 16 -5.56 2.85 2.87
N GLY A 17 -4.47 2.67 3.62
CA GLY A 17 -3.68 3.79 4.16
C GLY A 17 -3.24 4.81 3.11
N GLY A 18 -2.98 4.38 1.87
CA GLY A 18 -2.68 5.26 0.74
C GLY A 18 -3.84 6.20 0.38
N ALA A 19 -5.09 5.80 0.64
CA ALA A 19 -6.26 6.67 0.47
C ALA A 19 -6.27 7.84 1.46
N ILE A 20 -5.80 7.61 2.69
CA ILE A 20 -5.69 8.68 3.70
C ILE A 20 -4.57 9.67 3.29
N VAL A 21 -3.45 9.15 2.80
CA VAL A 21 -2.34 9.98 2.28
C VAL A 21 -2.78 10.80 1.07
N ALA A 22 -3.45 10.18 0.09
CA ALA A 22 -3.97 10.87 -1.08
C ALA A 22 -4.99 11.96 -0.70
N ALA A 23 -5.89 11.68 0.24
CA ALA A 23 -6.84 12.68 0.74
C ALA A 23 -6.13 13.86 1.42
N ALA A 24 -5.08 13.61 2.20
CA ALA A 24 -4.30 14.68 2.82
C ALA A 24 -3.53 15.52 1.78
N LEU A 25 -2.98 14.90 0.73
CA LEU A 25 -2.38 15.64 -0.39
C LEU A 25 -3.41 16.53 -1.10
N ILE A 26 -4.63 16.03 -1.31
CA ILE A 26 -5.74 16.77 -1.92
C ILE A 26 -6.18 17.94 -1.02
N GLU A 27 -6.20 17.76 0.30
CA GLU A 27 -6.47 18.84 1.25
C GLU A 27 -5.38 19.93 1.26
N GLY A 28 -4.19 19.63 0.72
CA GLY A 28 -3.08 20.56 0.59
C GLY A 28 -1.93 20.30 1.58
N TYR A 29 -1.97 19.25 2.40
CA TYR A 29 -0.87 18.95 3.32
C TYR A 29 0.43 18.63 2.58
N ALA A 30 1.53 19.21 3.02
CA ALA A 30 2.86 18.82 2.60
C ALA A 30 3.22 17.42 3.15
N PRO A 31 4.11 16.66 2.48
CA PRO A 31 4.53 15.33 2.95
C PRO A 31 4.98 15.28 4.42
N ARG A 32 5.65 16.35 4.89
CA ARG A 32 6.05 16.48 6.30
C ARG A 32 4.85 16.53 7.25
N GLU A 33 3.83 17.31 6.90
CA GLU A 33 2.62 17.43 7.71
C GLU A 33 1.84 16.11 7.73
N ILE A 34 1.77 15.42 6.58
CA ILE A 34 1.17 14.07 6.50
C ILE A 34 1.92 13.11 7.43
N PHE A 35 3.26 13.12 7.41
CA PHE A 35 4.07 12.33 8.32
C PHE A 35 3.75 12.68 9.78
N ASP A 36 3.70 13.97 10.13
CA ASP A 36 3.43 14.42 11.49
C ASP A 36 2.00 14.04 11.96
N LEU A 37 1.03 13.90 11.05
CA LEU A 37 -0.29 13.36 11.38
C LEU A 37 -0.20 11.93 11.93
N PHE A 38 0.61 11.08 11.31
CA PHE A 38 0.81 9.68 11.75
C PHE A 38 1.84 9.54 12.86
N ASP A 39 2.81 10.45 12.96
CA ASP A 39 3.80 10.44 14.04
C ASP A 39 3.22 10.94 15.37
N ASN A 40 2.08 11.64 15.34
CA ASN A 40 1.38 12.04 16.54
C ASN A 40 0.60 10.86 17.18
N PRO A 41 0.92 10.47 18.44
CA PRO A 41 0.22 9.38 19.11
C PRO A 41 -1.27 9.66 19.30
N VAL A 42 -1.69 10.89 19.54
CA VAL A 42 -3.12 11.25 19.70
C VAL A 42 -3.88 10.95 18.42
N ASN A 43 -3.32 11.30 17.27
CA ASN A 43 -3.93 11.03 15.98
C ASN A 43 -4.00 9.53 15.67
N ARG A 44 -2.93 8.77 15.94
CA ARG A 44 -2.96 7.30 15.80
C ARG A 44 -4.04 6.67 16.66
N HIS A 45 -4.17 7.11 17.90
CA HIS A 45 -5.20 6.61 18.81
C HIS A 45 -6.60 7.02 18.39
N ALA A 46 -6.78 8.18 17.75
CA ALA A 46 -8.07 8.61 17.21
C ALA A 46 -8.45 7.82 15.94
N LEU A 47 -7.50 7.64 15.02
CA LEU A 47 -7.69 6.86 13.78
C LEU A 47 -8.01 5.39 14.07
N PHE A 48 -7.33 4.81 15.06
CA PHE A 48 -7.53 3.45 15.56
C PHE A 48 -8.21 3.47 16.94
N GLY A 49 -9.20 4.36 17.11
CA GLY A 49 -9.93 4.55 18.35
C GLY A 49 -10.75 3.32 18.72
N ARG A 50 -10.54 2.79 19.93
CA ARG A 50 -11.30 1.64 20.44
C ARG A 50 -12.77 2.00 20.61
N LEU A 51 -13.63 0.99 20.45
CA LEU A 51 -15.02 1.10 20.87
C LEU A 51 -15.14 1.36 22.38
N PRO A 52 -16.10 2.20 22.81
CA PRO A 52 -16.46 2.31 24.22
C PRO A 52 -16.82 0.95 24.83
N TRP A 53 -16.45 0.74 26.10
CA TRP A 53 -16.58 -0.54 26.80
C TRP A 53 -17.99 -1.14 26.78
N TYR A 54 -19.05 -0.32 26.73
CA TYR A 54 -20.44 -0.78 26.67
C TYR A 54 -20.85 -1.32 25.29
N ARG A 55 -20.21 -0.89 24.20
CA ARG A 55 -20.36 -1.50 22.86
C ARG A 55 -19.50 -2.75 22.69
N SER A 56 -18.44 -2.88 23.49
CA SER A 56 -17.62 -4.09 23.57
C SER A 56 -18.27 -5.22 24.38
N LEU A 57 -19.30 -4.95 25.19
CA LEU A 57 -20.03 -5.98 25.94
C LEU A 57 -20.82 -6.94 25.01
N LEU A 58 -21.24 -6.49 23.83
CA LEU A 58 -21.82 -7.35 22.79
C LEU A 58 -20.77 -8.27 22.12
N GLN A 59 -19.47 -7.97 22.24
CA GLN A 59 -18.38 -8.85 21.78
C GLN A 59 -18.16 -10.05 22.71
N LEU A 60 -18.57 -9.95 23.98
CA LEU A 60 -18.52 -11.06 24.94
C LEU A 60 -19.49 -12.19 24.58
N LEU A 61 -20.59 -11.91 23.87
CA LEU A 61 -21.55 -12.93 23.43
C LEU A 61 -21.11 -13.67 22.16
N THR A 62 -20.21 -13.09 21.36
CA THR A 62 -19.66 -13.70 20.14
C THR A 62 -18.22 -14.20 20.28
N GLY A 63 -17.53 -13.84 21.37
CA GLY A 63 -16.12 -14.16 21.64
C GLY A 63 -15.85 -15.44 22.46
N VAL A 64 -16.87 -16.27 22.75
CA VAL A 64 -16.71 -17.45 23.61
C VAL A 64 -16.26 -18.70 22.83
N PHE A 65 -15.28 -18.61 21.92
CA PHE A 65 -14.64 -19.83 21.36
C PHE A 65 -13.18 -19.57 20.95
N SER A 66 -12.29 -19.45 21.94
CA SER A 66 -10.89 -19.93 21.95
C SER A 66 -9.95 -18.96 22.70
N PRO A 67 -9.32 -19.39 23.81
CA PRO A 67 -8.36 -18.57 24.57
C PRO A 67 -7.03 -18.31 23.83
N THR A 68 -6.88 -18.81 22.60
CA THR A 68 -5.66 -18.67 21.78
C THR A 68 -5.85 -17.85 20.51
N SER A 69 -7.04 -17.29 20.31
CA SER A 69 -7.38 -16.46 19.16
C SER A 69 -8.18 -15.26 19.65
N GLN A 70 -7.48 -14.27 20.21
CA GLN A 70 -8.09 -12.97 20.46
C GLN A 70 -8.52 -12.39 19.10
N VAL A 71 -9.80 -12.53 18.76
CA VAL A 71 -10.44 -11.70 17.76
C VAL A 71 -10.17 -10.26 18.20
N GLY A 72 -9.38 -9.54 17.39
CA GLY A 72 -8.84 -8.24 17.77
C GLY A 72 -9.95 -7.26 18.17
N HIS A 73 -9.66 -6.40 19.16
CA HIS A 73 -10.57 -5.33 19.55
C HIS A 73 -10.83 -4.41 18.36
N ARG A 74 -12.07 -4.41 17.86
CA ARG A 74 -12.50 -3.56 16.74
C ARG A 74 -12.44 -2.06 17.07
N PHE A 75 -11.98 -1.28 16.11
CA PHE A 75 -11.95 0.18 16.08
C PHE A 75 -13.30 0.72 15.62
N SER A 76 -13.63 1.94 16.05
CA SER A 76 -14.85 2.61 15.66
C SER A 76 -14.76 3.16 14.23
N THR A 77 -15.60 2.64 13.34
CA THR A 77 -15.77 3.15 11.97
C THR A 77 -16.25 4.60 11.99
N ASP A 78 -17.25 4.93 12.81
CA ASP A 78 -17.77 6.30 12.95
C ASP A 78 -16.69 7.25 13.50
N GLY A 79 -15.93 6.80 14.51
CA GLY A 79 -14.83 7.58 15.08
C GLY A 79 -13.74 7.90 14.06
N LYS A 80 -13.45 6.95 13.15
CA LYS A 80 -12.52 7.17 12.05
C LYS A 80 -13.04 8.17 11.04
N LEU A 81 -14.33 8.13 10.65
CA LEU A 81 -14.89 9.14 9.75
C LEU A 81 -14.81 10.54 10.38
N ALA A 82 -15.15 10.67 11.66
CA ALA A 82 -15.01 11.93 12.40
C ALA A 82 -13.54 12.40 12.46
N PHE A 83 -12.60 11.49 12.65
CA PHE A 83 -11.16 11.80 12.56
C PHE A 83 -10.79 12.34 11.17
N LEU A 84 -11.22 11.68 10.09
CA LEU A 84 -10.93 12.10 8.71
C LEU A 84 -11.54 13.48 8.40
N GLN A 85 -12.78 13.73 8.81
CA GLN A 85 -13.42 15.05 8.65
C GLN A 85 -12.66 16.15 9.42
N ARG A 86 -12.13 15.83 10.61
CA ARG A 86 -11.33 16.78 11.41
C ARG A 86 -9.99 17.10 10.76
N ILE A 87 -9.32 16.12 10.16
CA ILE A 87 -8.04 16.32 9.47
C ILE A 87 -8.20 16.76 8.01
N LEU A 88 -9.42 16.88 7.49
CA LEU A 88 -9.69 17.37 6.13
C LEU A 88 -10.71 18.53 6.17
N PRO A 89 -10.38 19.64 6.85
CA PRO A 89 -11.35 20.69 7.15
C PRO A 89 -11.87 21.47 5.92
N GLN A 90 -11.10 21.57 4.84
CA GLN A 90 -11.45 22.37 3.66
C GLN A 90 -12.12 21.52 2.58
N MET A 91 -11.55 20.36 2.27
CA MET A 91 -11.95 19.52 1.15
C MET A 91 -12.70 18.26 1.57
N GLY A 92 -12.60 17.85 2.84
CA GLY A 92 -13.15 16.59 3.35
C GLY A 92 -14.65 16.39 3.11
N SER A 93 -15.44 17.46 3.19
CA SER A 93 -16.90 17.45 2.97
C SER A 93 -17.32 17.72 1.51
N THR A 94 -16.38 17.94 0.61
CA THR A 94 -16.67 18.24 -0.79
C THR A 94 -16.73 16.94 -1.60
N SER A 95 -17.71 16.83 -2.51
CA SER A 95 -17.84 15.67 -3.39
C SER A 95 -16.64 15.53 -4.33
N LEU A 96 -16.25 14.29 -4.66
CA LEU A 96 -15.07 14.05 -5.51
C LEU A 96 -15.20 14.73 -6.89
N HIS A 97 -16.40 14.78 -7.46
CA HIS A 97 -16.65 15.45 -8.73
C HIS A 97 -16.41 16.95 -8.66
N LYS A 98 -16.89 17.62 -7.61
CA LYS A 98 -16.66 19.06 -7.42
C LYS A 98 -15.19 19.35 -7.11
N LEU A 99 -14.54 18.48 -6.32
CA LEU A 99 -13.11 18.57 -6.05
C LEU A 99 -12.26 18.46 -7.31
N ASN A 100 -12.69 17.66 -8.29
CA ASN A 100 -11.99 17.56 -9.56
C ASN A 100 -11.81 18.94 -10.21
N GLY A 101 -12.85 19.79 -10.21
CA GLY A 101 -12.75 21.16 -10.74
C GLY A 101 -11.82 22.05 -9.90
N ILE A 102 -12.06 22.10 -8.58
CA ILE A 102 -11.31 22.96 -7.64
C ILE A 102 -9.80 22.65 -7.70
N LEU A 103 -9.46 21.36 -7.65
CA LEU A 103 -8.07 20.92 -7.64
C LEU A 103 -7.38 21.24 -8.97
N ASN A 104 -8.06 21.01 -10.10
CA ASN A 104 -7.50 21.26 -11.42
C ASN A 104 -7.18 22.73 -11.70
N GLU A 105 -7.90 23.68 -11.09
CA GLU A 105 -7.54 25.10 -11.17
C GLU A 105 -6.17 25.36 -10.51
N SER A 106 -5.94 24.79 -9.32
CA SER A 106 -4.66 24.90 -8.61
C SER A 106 -3.52 24.19 -9.35
N ILE A 107 -3.77 22.98 -9.85
CA ILE A 107 -2.79 22.19 -10.60
C ILE A 107 -2.43 22.88 -11.92
N ALA A 108 -3.39 23.43 -12.66
CA ALA A 108 -3.12 24.16 -13.90
C ALA A 108 -2.23 25.38 -13.67
N SER A 109 -2.43 26.11 -12.58
CA SER A 109 -1.56 27.23 -12.20
C SER A 109 -0.11 26.79 -11.94
N LEU A 110 0.08 25.69 -11.19
CA LEU A 110 1.40 25.12 -10.89
C LEU A 110 2.11 24.59 -12.15
N ARG A 111 1.40 23.86 -13.00
CA ARG A 111 1.94 23.34 -14.27
C ARG A 111 2.34 24.47 -15.22
N LYS A 112 1.55 25.55 -15.28
CA LYS A 112 1.87 26.75 -16.07
C LYS A 112 3.18 27.40 -15.62
N GLN A 113 3.47 27.43 -14.32
CA GLN A 113 4.74 27.96 -13.79
C GLN A 113 5.95 27.13 -14.24
N ARG A 114 5.76 25.84 -14.53
CA ARG A 114 6.80 24.93 -15.06
C ARG A 114 6.79 24.79 -16.58
N ALA A 115 5.97 25.58 -17.29
CA ALA A 115 5.75 25.48 -18.73
C ALA A 115 5.29 24.08 -19.20
N GLU A 116 4.60 23.34 -18.32
CA GLU A 116 4.02 22.03 -18.61
C GLU A 116 2.64 22.17 -19.27
N PRO A 117 2.22 21.19 -20.10
CA PRO A 117 0.88 21.17 -20.67
C PRO A 117 -0.19 21.11 -19.56
N GLY A 118 -1.26 21.89 -19.74
CA GLY A 118 -2.40 21.95 -18.82
C GLY A 118 -3.32 20.73 -18.95
N ARG A 119 -2.81 19.53 -18.68
CA ARG A 119 -3.63 18.32 -18.58
C ARG A 119 -4.41 18.33 -17.26
N PRO A 120 -5.68 17.89 -17.22
CA PRO A 120 -6.38 17.69 -15.97
C PRO A 120 -5.79 16.49 -15.22
N MET A 121 -5.63 16.62 -13.91
CA MET A 121 -5.33 15.52 -13.01
C MET A 121 -6.63 14.90 -12.49
N SER A 122 -6.67 13.57 -12.44
CA SER A 122 -7.76 12.79 -11.87
C SER A 122 -7.28 11.96 -10.67
N PHE A 123 -8.20 11.57 -9.80
CA PHE A 123 -7.90 10.65 -8.71
C PHE A 123 -8.98 9.60 -8.54
N LEU A 124 -8.60 8.43 -8.05
CA LEU A 124 -9.49 7.31 -7.78
C LEU A 124 -9.15 6.64 -6.46
N PHE A 125 -10.18 6.33 -5.67
CA PHE A 125 -10.08 5.53 -4.46
C PHE A 125 -10.72 4.16 -4.68
N VAL A 126 -9.98 3.10 -4.41
CA VAL A 126 -10.50 1.73 -4.57
C VAL A 126 -11.26 1.32 -3.31
N THR A 127 -12.46 0.78 -3.48
CA THR A 127 -13.33 0.33 -2.38
C THR A 127 -14.00 -1.00 -2.73
N TYR A 128 -14.40 -1.76 -1.72
CA TYR A 128 -15.27 -2.92 -1.86
C TYR A 128 -16.72 -2.52 -1.55
N ASP A 129 -17.61 -2.60 -2.54
CA ASP A 129 -19.05 -2.38 -2.38
C ASP A 129 -19.66 -3.65 -1.75
N PHE A 130 -19.92 -3.58 -0.43
CA PHE A 130 -20.36 -4.72 0.37
C PHE A 130 -21.77 -5.19 -0.02
N ASP A 131 -22.63 -4.28 -0.48
CA ASP A 131 -24.00 -4.63 -0.85
C ASP A 131 -24.10 -5.28 -2.23
N ARG A 132 -23.05 -5.18 -3.04
CA ARG A 132 -23.03 -5.66 -4.43
C ARG A 132 -21.90 -6.65 -4.73
N ASP A 133 -21.10 -6.99 -3.73
CA ASP A 133 -19.97 -7.92 -3.81
C ASP A 133 -19.04 -7.64 -5.00
N ARG A 134 -18.62 -6.37 -5.14
CA ARG A 134 -17.73 -5.95 -6.24
C ARG A 134 -16.81 -4.80 -5.86
N ALA A 135 -15.74 -4.66 -6.62
CA ALA A 135 -14.95 -3.44 -6.59
C ALA A 135 -15.78 -2.23 -7.07
N ARG A 136 -15.61 -1.11 -6.36
CA ARG A 136 -16.13 0.19 -6.75
C ARG A 136 -15.00 1.21 -6.69
N MET A 137 -14.69 1.78 -7.86
CA MET A 137 -13.67 2.81 -7.99
C MET A 137 -14.32 4.18 -7.82
N MET A 138 -13.97 4.86 -6.73
CA MET A 138 -14.47 6.19 -6.45
C MET A 138 -13.61 7.26 -7.14
N ARG A 139 -13.93 7.52 -8.41
CA ARG A 139 -13.33 8.53 -9.29
C ARG A 139 -13.73 9.98 -9.00
N SER A 140 -12.79 10.89 -9.24
CA SER A 140 -13.03 12.34 -9.39
C SER A 140 -13.64 12.67 -10.76
N ASP A 141 -13.12 12.05 -11.82
CA ASP A 141 -13.66 12.13 -13.17
C ASP A 141 -14.78 11.10 -13.38
N ILE A 142 -16.02 11.60 -13.34
CA ILE A 142 -17.22 10.80 -13.53
C ILE A 142 -17.46 10.42 -15.00
N THR A 143 -16.76 11.07 -15.93
CA THR A 143 -16.88 10.86 -17.38
C THR A 143 -15.86 9.86 -17.91
N SER A 144 -14.96 9.37 -17.06
CA SER A 144 -13.97 8.36 -17.42
C SER A 144 -14.61 7.17 -18.14
N PRO A 145 -14.07 6.75 -19.30
CA PRO A 145 -14.54 5.58 -20.02
C PRO A 145 -14.43 4.27 -19.23
N ALA A 146 -13.59 4.22 -18.18
CA ALA A 146 -13.47 3.08 -17.28
C ALA A 146 -14.61 2.98 -16.24
N ALA A 147 -15.51 3.96 -16.19
CA ALA A 147 -16.66 3.94 -15.28
C ALA A 147 -17.74 2.94 -15.74
N SER A 148 -18.38 2.26 -14.79
CA SER A 148 -19.48 1.35 -15.08
C SER A 148 -20.75 2.09 -15.50
N PHE A 149 -21.50 1.53 -16.44
CA PHE A 149 -22.83 2.00 -16.83
C PHE A 149 -23.94 1.47 -15.91
N PRO A 150 -25.02 2.23 -15.70
CA PRO A 150 -25.12 3.67 -15.99
C PRO A 150 -24.16 4.46 -15.08
N HIS A 151 -23.63 5.59 -15.56
CA HIS A 151 -22.81 6.49 -14.73
C HIS A 151 -23.64 6.99 -13.56
N ARG A 152 -23.62 6.28 -12.43
CA ARG A 152 -24.31 6.69 -11.22
C ARG A 152 -23.56 7.90 -10.68
N GLN A 153 -24.27 8.99 -10.40
CA GLN A 153 -23.65 10.15 -9.77
C GLN A 153 -22.93 9.72 -8.50
N GLN A 154 -21.61 9.91 -8.47
CA GLN A 154 -20.82 9.60 -7.30
C GLN A 154 -20.91 10.76 -6.32
N ARG A 155 -21.64 10.53 -5.24
CA ARG A 155 -21.90 11.53 -4.20
C ARG A 155 -20.88 11.51 -3.06
N ALA A 156 -19.98 10.54 -3.06
CA ALA A 156 -18.94 10.42 -2.05
C ALA A 156 -18.17 11.74 -1.93
N THR A 157 -18.01 12.20 -0.70
CA THR A 157 -17.07 13.25 -0.32
C THR A 157 -15.65 12.69 -0.23
N LEU A 158 -14.64 13.57 -0.17
CA LEU A 158 -13.25 13.14 0.01
C LEU A 158 -13.06 12.32 1.28
N ALA A 159 -13.63 12.77 2.40
CA ALA A 159 -13.53 12.06 3.66
C ALA A 159 -14.24 10.69 3.58
N GLU A 160 -15.42 10.61 2.96
CA GLU A 160 -16.14 9.35 2.77
C GLU A 160 -15.41 8.37 1.86
N ALA A 161 -14.80 8.84 0.76
CA ALA A 161 -14.04 8.00 -0.14
C ALA A 161 -12.78 7.44 0.53
N ALA A 162 -12.01 8.28 1.22
CA ALA A 162 -10.87 7.86 2.02
C ALA A 162 -11.31 6.90 3.14
N HIS A 163 -12.44 7.18 3.79
CA HIS A 163 -13.01 6.35 4.84
C HIS A 163 -13.37 4.96 4.33
N ALA A 164 -14.15 4.85 3.25
CA ALA A 164 -14.52 3.57 2.65
C ALA A 164 -13.30 2.78 2.18
N SER A 165 -12.36 3.44 1.50
CA SER A 165 -11.16 2.80 0.94
C SER A 165 -10.22 2.23 2.00
N SER A 166 -10.30 2.70 3.25
CA SER A 166 -9.39 2.30 4.33
C SER A 166 -10.03 1.55 5.50
N THR A 167 -11.31 1.19 5.39
CA THR A 167 -12.03 0.52 6.49
C THR A 167 -11.90 -0.98 6.34
N ALA A 168 -10.85 -1.55 6.93
CA ALA A 168 -10.54 -2.98 6.84
C ALA A 168 -11.57 -3.87 7.59
N PRO A 169 -12.03 -4.97 6.99
CA PRO A 169 -13.11 -5.80 7.52
C PRO A 169 -12.67 -6.72 8.68
N ILE A 170 -13.66 -7.41 9.26
CA ILE A 170 -13.57 -8.63 10.10
C ILE A 170 -12.87 -8.46 11.46
N ASN A 171 -11.63 -7.95 11.49
CA ASN A 171 -10.80 -7.87 12.70
C ASN A 171 -10.40 -6.45 13.13
N TRP A 172 -10.57 -5.45 12.26
CA TRP A 172 -10.10 -4.08 12.56
C TRP A 172 -11.21 -3.09 12.81
N PHE A 173 -12.26 -3.02 12.00
CA PHE A 173 -13.35 -2.05 12.19
C PHE A 173 -14.68 -2.72 12.58
N ASP A 174 -15.54 -1.97 13.28
CA ASP A 174 -16.76 -2.52 13.89
C ASP A 174 -17.91 -2.75 12.90
N LYS A 175 -17.98 -1.93 11.86
CA LYS A 175 -18.97 -2.02 10.77
C LYS A 175 -18.41 -1.44 9.45
N PRO A 176 -19.04 -1.73 8.30
CA PRO A 176 -18.67 -1.10 7.03
C PRO A 176 -18.75 0.42 7.13
N ALA A 177 -18.01 1.13 6.29
CA ALA A 177 -18.23 2.55 6.04
C ALA A 177 -19.59 2.71 5.36
N GLU A 178 -20.44 3.62 5.86
CA GLU A 178 -21.81 3.77 5.36
C GLU A 178 -22.04 5.21 4.90
N PHE A 179 -22.45 5.37 3.65
CA PHE A 179 -22.91 6.64 3.10
C PHE A 179 -23.72 6.41 1.81
N ASP A 180 -24.57 7.36 1.44
CA ASP A 180 -25.42 7.28 0.24
C ASP A 180 -26.21 5.95 0.15
N GLY A 181 -26.65 5.44 1.30
CA GLY A 181 -27.39 4.18 1.44
C GLY A 181 -26.63 2.92 1.00
N SER A 182 -25.30 2.99 0.90
CA SER A 182 -24.43 1.87 0.52
C SER A 182 -23.39 1.61 1.62
N ARG A 183 -22.92 0.36 1.70
CA ARG A 183 -21.91 -0.09 2.66
C ARG A 183 -20.61 -0.47 1.95
N PHE A 184 -19.49 -0.04 2.52
CA PHE A 184 -18.17 -0.25 1.92
C PHE A 184 -17.15 -0.79 2.90
N TRP A 185 -16.27 -1.64 2.38
CA TRP A 185 -15.03 -2.04 3.04
C TRP A 185 -13.81 -1.59 2.24
N ASP A 186 -12.65 -1.75 2.86
CA ASP A 186 -11.34 -1.44 2.30
C ASP A 186 -11.17 -2.01 0.90
N GLY A 187 -10.60 -1.20 0.00
CA GLY A 187 -10.34 -1.57 -1.39
C GLY A 187 -9.42 -2.79 -1.51
N ALA A 188 -8.58 -3.07 -0.51
CA ALA A 188 -7.69 -4.22 -0.52
C ALA A 188 -8.47 -5.53 -0.71
N MET A 189 -9.72 -5.60 -0.22
CA MET A 189 -10.59 -6.77 -0.39
C MET A 189 -10.89 -7.16 -1.83
N THR A 190 -10.68 -6.23 -2.77
CA THR A 190 -10.92 -6.44 -4.19
C THR A 190 -9.69 -6.96 -4.94
N GLY A 191 -8.61 -7.25 -4.21
CA GLY A 191 -7.29 -7.53 -4.77
C GLY A 191 -6.44 -6.27 -4.95
N TYR A 192 -7.04 -5.08 -5.12
CA TYR A 192 -6.34 -3.83 -5.42
C TYR A 192 -5.62 -3.19 -4.22
N ASN A 193 -5.04 -3.97 -3.31
CA ASN A 193 -4.22 -3.43 -2.22
C ASN A 193 -3.04 -2.60 -2.76
N ASN A 194 -2.48 -3.01 -3.90
CA ASN A 194 -1.70 -2.15 -4.76
C ASN A 194 -2.57 -1.63 -5.92
N PRO A 195 -2.98 -0.35 -5.91
CA PRO A 195 -3.92 0.19 -6.88
C PRO A 195 -3.29 0.49 -8.25
N VAL A 196 -2.02 0.11 -8.49
CA VAL A 196 -1.32 0.30 -9.77
C VAL A 196 -2.13 -0.21 -10.97
N LEU A 197 -2.75 -1.38 -10.84
CA LEU A 197 -3.56 -1.94 -11.91
C LEU A 197 -4.79 -1.08 -12.20
N ALA A 198 -5.44 -0.53 -11.16
CA ALA A 198 -6.57 0.37 -11.34
C ALA A 198 -6.14 1.66 -12.06
N GLY A 199 -4.98 2.22 -11.68
CA GLY A 199 -4.41 3.40 -12.34
C GLY A 199 -4.08 3.17 -13.81
N VAL A 200 -3.40 2.06 -14.13
CA VAL A 200 -3.04 1.73 -15.52
C VAL A 200 -4.27 1.46 -16.39
N VAL A 201 -5.26 0.73 -15.88
CA VAL A 201 -6.53 0.50 -16.59
C VAL A 201 -7.23 1.83 -16.88
N GLU A 202 -7.24 2.75 -15.91
CA GLU A 202 -7.85 4.07 -16.08
C GLU A 202 -7.14 4.89 -17.17
N ALA A 203 -5.80 4.93 -17.16
CA ALA A 203 -5.01 5.66 -18.15
C ALA A 203 -5.19 5.08 -19.58
N ILE A 204 -5.19 3.76 -19.72
CA ILE A 204 -5.46 3.09 -21.00
C ILE A 204 -6.89 3.38 -21.48
N ALA A 205 -7.88 3.35 -20.59
CA ALA A 205 -9.26 3.65 -20.94
C ALA A 205 -9.46 5.10 -21.37
N LEU A 206 -8.67 6.04 -20.84
CA LEU A 206 -8.61 7.44 -21.28
C LEU A 206 -7.89 7.61 -22.63
N GLY A 207 -7.35 6.54 -23.21
CA GLY A 207 -6.69 6.56 -24.52
C GLY A 207 -5.25 7.04 -24.49
N VAL A 208 -4.61 7.08 -23.31
CA VAL A 208 -3.18 7.43 -23.21
C VAL A 208 -2.35 6.32 -23.87
N PRO A 209 -1.44 6.64 -24.82
CA PRO A 209 -0.54 5.64 -25.39
C PRO A 209 0.27 4.93 -24.31
N ARG A 210 0.44 3.61 -24.41
CA ARG A 210 1.16 2.81 -23.40
C ARG A 210 2.59 3.32 -23.14
N SER A 211 3.26 3.77 -24.19
CA SER A 211 4.60 4.39 -24.14
C SER A 211 4.67 5.67 -23.31
N ASP A 212 3.53 6.34 -23.11
CA ASP A 212 3.45 7.64 -22.46
C ASP A 212 2.95 7.50 -21.00
N ILE A 213 2.71 6.27 -20.54
CA ILE A 213 2.27 5.98 -19.17
C ILE A 213 3.49 5.60 -18.32
N GLY A 214 3.98 6.54 -17.51
CA GLY A 214 4.92 6.26 -16.42
C GLY A 214 4.20 6.07 -15.09
N VAL A 215 4.65 5.14 -14.26
CA VAL A 215 3.99 4.82 -12.98
C VAL A 215 4.96 4.80 -11.80
N LEU A 216 4.65 5.59 -10.79
CA LEU A 216 5.25 5.49 -9.45
C LEU A 216 4.31 4.73 -8.51
N SER A 217 4.72 3.54 -8.06
CA SER A 217 3.96 2.72 -7.11
C SER A 217 4.61 2.74 -5.73
N LEU A 218 3.96 3.42 -4.78
CA LEU A 218 4.43 3.55 -3.39
C LEU A 218 3.78 2.51 -2.48
N GLY A 219 4.56 1.86 -1.62
CA GLY A 219 4.10 0.76 -0.76
C GLY A 219 4.29 1.03 0.73
N THR A 220 3.71 0.15 1.55
CA THR A 220 3.69 0.25 3.01
C THR A 220 4.48 -0.87 3.69
N SER A 221 5.58 -1.29 3.07
CA SER A 221 6.37 -2.49 3.38
C SER A 221 5.77 -3.82 2.91
N THR A 222 6.62 -4.84 2.79
CA THR A 222 6.22 -6.24 2.55
C THR A 222 7.16 -7.18 3.31
N VAL A 223 6.61 -8.28 3.82
CA VAL A 223 7.38 -9.30 4.55
C VAL A 223 7.62 -10.50 3.63
N PHE A 224 8.87 -10.65 3.18
CA PHE A 224 9.30 -11.73 2.31
C PHE A 224 10.33 -12.58 3.06
N LEU A 225 9.85 -13.66 3.68
CA LEU A 225 10.68 -14.54 4.52
C LEU A 225 10.74 -15.95 3.93
N PRO A 226 11.89 -16.64 4.04
CA PRO A 226 12.02 -18.05 3.70
C PRO A 226 11.16 -18.93 4.61
N GLU A 227 10.91 -20.17 4.18
CA GLU A 227 10.18 -21.13 4.99
C GLU A 227 11.02 -21.60 6.18
N ASN A 228 10.36 -21.93 7.29
CA ASN A 228 11.06 -22.55 8.41
C ASN A 228 11.64 -23.91 7.99
N GLY A 229 12.94 -24.11 8.21
CA GLY A 229 13.69 -25.26 7.72
C GLY A 229 14.33 -25.10 6.34
N THR A 230 14.30 -23.90 5.73
CA THR A 230 15.15 -23.61 4.56
C THR A 230 16.61 -23.80 4.94
N GLU A 231 17.31 -24.67 4.21
CA GLU A 231 18.71 -25.02 4.46
C GLU A 231 19.59 -23.77 4.51
N GLY A 232 20.53 -23.71 5.46
CA GLY A 232 21.49 -22.61 5.60
C GLY A 232 20.92 -21.30 6.18
N ILE A 233 19.61 -21.20 6.41
CA ILE A 233 18.98 -19.99 6.98
C ILE A 233 18.56 -20.25 8.43
N PRO A 234 19.02 -19.44 9.41
CA PRO A 234 18.58 -19.55 10.79
C PRO A 234 17.05 -19.42 10.93
N ASN A 235 16.41 -20.32 11.66
CA ASN A 235 14.95 -20.33 11.87
C ASN A 235 14.40 -19.00 12.42
N ALA A 236 15.23 -18.22 13.12
CA ALA A 236 14.88 -16.89 13.64
C ALA A 236 14.59 -15.86 12.52
N LEU A 237 15.06 -16.10 11.30
CA LEU A 237 14.88 -15.28 10.10
C LEU A 237 13.84 -15.85 9.15
N CYS A 238 13.30 -17.03 9.45
CA CYS A 238 12.31 -17.70 8.63
C CYS A 238 10.88 -17.38 9.08
N ARG A 239 9.92 -17.55 8.17
CA ARG A 239 8.50 -17.47 8.47
C ARG A 239 8.10 -18.59 9.42
N THR A 240 7.55 -18.24 10.57
CA THR A 240 6.91 -19.21 11.47
C THR A 240 5.78 -19.93 10.74
N ARG A 241 5.77 -21.26 10.76
CA ARG A 241 4.66 -22.04 10.18
C ARG A 241 3.37 -21.69 10.91
N ALA A 242 2.39 -21.18 10.15
CA ALA A 242 1.06 -20.90 10.70
C ALA A 242 0.43 -22.21 11.21
N ARG A 243 -0.25 -22.15 12.36
CA ARG A 243 -1.04 -23.27 12.86
C ARG A 243 -2.20 -23.53 11.90
N THR A 244 -2.45 -24.80 11.58
CA THR A 244 -3.58 -25.24 10.76
C THR A 244 -4.82 -25.45 11.63
N GLY A 245 -6.01 -25.12 11.12
CA GLY A 245 -7.28 -25.16 11.84
C GLY A 245 -8.21 -24.00 11.44
N PHE A 246 -9.53 -24.20 11.64
CA PHE A 246 -10.57 -23.30 11.11
C PHE A 246 -10.38 -21.82 11.48
N LEU A 247 -10.12 -21.50 12.75
CA LEU A 247 -9.96 -20.11 13.20
C LEU A 247 -8.64 -19.46 12.72
N PRO A 248 -7.47 -20.09 12.88
CA PRO A 248 -6.22 -19.60 12.28
C PRO A 248 -6.29 -19.41 10.76
N GLU A 249 -6.97 -20.32 10.06
CA GLU A 249 -7.16 -20.25 8.61
C GLU A 249 -8.09 -19.10 8.22
N LEU A 250 -9.20 -18.88 8.94
CA LEU A 250 -10.08 -17.74 8.69
C LEU A 250 -9.36 -16.39 8.90
N VAL A 251 -8.53 -16.29 9.95
CA VAL A 251 -7.68 -15.12 10.19
C VAL A 251 -6.64 -14.95 9.08
N LYS A 252 -6.02 -16.06 8.64
CA LYS A 252 -5.07 -16.05 7.53
C LYS A 252 -5.73 -15.60 6.23
N VAL A 253 -6.92 -16.12 5.91
CA VAL A 253 -7.70 -15.74 4.72
C VAL A 253 -8.06 -14.24 4.78
N GLY A 254 -8.53 -13.74 5.92
CA GLY A 254 -8.80 -12.32 6.11
C GLY A 254 -7.56 -11.44 5.90
N LYS A 255 -6.39 -11.90 6.37
CA LYS A 255 -5.11 -11.22 6.13
C LYS A 255 -4.66 -11.32 4.67
N THR A 256 -4.85 -12.46 3.99
CA THR A 256 -4.47 -12.62 2.57
C THR A 256 -5.37 -11.85 1.62
N ILE A 257 -6.61 -11.58 2.00
CA ILE A 257 -7.51 -10.70 1.24
C ILE A 257 -6.98 -9.26 1.24
N ILE A 258 -6.30 -8.84 2.32
CA ILE A 258 -5.74 -7.50 2.45
C ILE A 258 -4.29 -7.44 1.96
N ALA A 259 -3.53 -8.51 2.12
CA ALA A 259 -2.18 -8.59 1.59
C ALA A 259 -2.23 -8.59 0.06
N ASP A 260 -1.45 -7.73 -0.58
CA ASP A 260 -1.16 -7.87 -2.00
C ASP A 260 -0.39 -9.21 -2.13
N PRO A 261 -0.89 -10.22 -2.87
CA PRO A 261 -0.06 -11.35 -3.24
C PRO A 261 1.19 -10.75 -3.89
N PRO A 262 2.40 -11.04 -3.39
CA PRO A 262 3.57 -10.25 -3.74
C PRO A 262 3.69 -10.16 -5.26
N ASP A 263 3.67 -8.92 -5.73
CA ASP A 263 4.06 -8.51 -7.08
C ASP A 263 3.04 -8.78 -8.21
N ALA A 264 1.83 -9.29 -7.93
CA ALA A 264 0.88 -9.62 -8.99
C ALA A 264 0.39 -8.39 -9.78
N HIS A 265 -0.08 -7.34 -9.10
CA HIS A 265 -0.62 -6.16 -9.77
C HIS A 265 0.45 -5.34 -10.49
N THR A 266 1.65 -5.23 -9.92
CA THR A 266 2.79 -4.54 -10.54
C THR A 266 3.25 -5.29 -11.78
N PHE A 267 3.33 -6.62 -11.72
CA PHE A 267 3.72 -7.44 -12.86
C PHE A 267 2.70 -7.40 -14.00
N ILE A 268 1.41 -7.56 -13.70
CA ILE A 268 0.35 -7.47 -14.72
C ILE A 268 0.35 -6.07 -15.37
N ALA A 269 0.45 -5.02 -14.56
CA ALA A 269 0.52 -3.66 -15.07
C ALA A 269 1.75 -3.44 -15.97
N HIS A 270 2.91 -4.00 -15.60
CA HIS A 270 4.13 -3.93 -16.41
C HIS A 270 3.93 -4.54 -17.80
N LEU A 271 3.30 -5.72 -17.88
CA LEU A 271 2.95 -6.36 -19.15
C LEU A 271 1.90 -5.58 -19.95
N MET A 272 0.92 -4.96 -19.27
CA MET A 272 -0.09 -4.12 -19.92
C MET A 272 0.50 -2.85 -20.56
N LEU A 273 1.65 -2.41 -20.07
CA LEU A 273 2.42 -1.28 -20.60
C LEU A 273 3.54 -1.72 -21.56
N ASP A 274 3.39 -2.90 -22.16
CA ASP A 274 4.33 -3.48 -23.13
C ASP A 274 5.75 -3.74 -22.58
N GLY A 275 5.87 -3.91 -21.25
CA GLY A 275 7.11 -4.27 -20.58
C GLY A 275 7.63 -5.66 -20.98
N GLY A 276 8.94 -5.77 -21.13
CA GLY A 276 9.62 -7.02 -21.51
C GLY A 276 9.86 -7.99 -20.35
N LEU A 277 10.30 -9.20 -20.69
CA LEU A 277 10.67 -10.22 -19.71
C LEU A 277 12.16 -10.58 -19.85
N PRO A 278 12.88 -10.83 -18.75
CA PRO A 278 14.22 -11.40 -18.84
C PRO A 278 14.15 -12.80 -19.47
N LEU A 279 15.11 -13.13 -20.35
CA LEU A 279 15.17 -14.44 -21.02
C LEU A 279 15.58 -15.55 -20.04
N ASP A 280 16.48 -15.23 -19.11
CA ASP A 280 16.93 -16.11 -18.04
C ASP A 280 17.51 -15.28 -16.86
N VAL A 281 17.93 -15.97 -15.79
CA VAL A 281 18.44 -15.35 -14.55
C VAL A 281 19.67 -14.46 -14.77
N SER A 282 20.46 -14.68 -15.83
CA SER A 282 21.62 -13.85 -16.15
C SER A 282 21.24 -12.47 -16.70
N CYS A 283 19.99 -12.31 -17.17
CA CYS A 283 19.43 -11.03 -17.61
C CYS A 283 18.74 -10.25 -16.49
N CYS A 284 18.76 -10.74 -15.26
CA CYS A 284 18.14 -10.08 -14.11
C CYS A 284 19.13 -9.11 -13.41
N PRO A 285 18.64 -7.95 -12.91
CA PRO A 285 17.26 -7.48 -13.01
C PRO A 285 16.96 -6.86 -14.39
N TYR A 286 15.77 -7.13 -14.92
CA TYR A 286 15.25 -6.43 -16.09
C TYR A 286 14.71 -5.05 -15.66
N THR A 287 15.40 -3.97 -16.02
CA THR A 287 15.10 -2.61 -15.55
C THR A 287 14.35 -1.74 -16.55
N ASP A 288 14.14 -2.21 -17.79
CA ASP A 288 13.38 -1.48 -18.81
C ASP A 288 11.87 -1.62 -18.54
N THR A 289 11.37 -0.79 -17.63
CA THR A 289 9.99 -0.83 -17.15
C THR A 289 9.43 0.56 -16.97
N ALA A 290 8.19 0.77 -17.41
CA ALA A 290 7.43 1.98 -17.15
C ALA A 290 6.98 2.12 -15.67
N ILE A 291 7.16 1.07 -14.87
CA ILE A 291 6.75 1.02 -13.47
C ILE A 291 7.97 1.11 -12.55
N VAL A 292 8.01 2.16 -11.74
CA VAL A 292 8.94 2.31 -10.62
C VAL A 292 8.21 1.98 -9.33
N ARG A 293 8.58 0.84 -8.73
CA ARG A 293 8.09 0.40 -7.43
C ARG A 293 9.01 0.91 -6.33
N MET A 294 8.45 1.58 -5.33
CA MET A 294 9.17 1.99 -4.11
C MET A 294 8.45 1.44 -2.87
N ASN A 295 9.04 0.43 -2.26
CA ASN A 295 8.49 -0.25 -1.09
C ASN A 295 9.59 -1.00 -0.34
N PRO A 296 9.82 -0.73 0.96
CA PRO A 296 10.80 -1.50 1.72
C PRO A 296 10.36 -2.97 1.84
N VAL A 297 11.32 -3.90 1.82
CA VAL A 297 11.08 -5.33 2.01
C VAL A 297 11.77 -5.79 3.28
N ILE A 298 10.98 -6.35 4.19
CA ILE A 298 11.48 -7.02 5.38
C ILE A 298 11.86 -8.45 4.99
N GLN A 299 13.15 -8.68 4.82
CA GLN A 299 13.72 -9.98 4.45
C GLN A 299 15.14 -10.14 5.02
N PRO A 300 15.61 -11.39 5.23
CA PRO A 300 17.00 -11.62 5.58
C PRO A 300 17.94 -11.24 4.44
N VAL A 301 19.17 -10.89 4.79
CA VAL A 301 20.25 -10.55 3.86
C VAL A 301 21.42 -11.50 4.05
N ILE A 302 22.34 -11.50 3.10
CA ILE A 302 23.60 -12.24 3.22
C ILE A 302 24.66 -11.23 3.64
N ASP A 303 25.28 -11.45 4.79
CA ASP A 303 26.37 -10.62 5.29
C ASP A 303 27.56 -10.77 4.34
N ARG A 304 28.07 -9.65 3.83
CA ARG A 304 29.18 -9.67 2.85
C ARG A 304 30.51 -10.12 3.45
N THR A 305 30.66 -10.02 4.76
CA THR A 305 31.87 -10.37 5.51
C THR A 305 31.89 -11.85 5.84
N THR A 306 30.76 -12.39 6.33
CA THR A 306 30.69 -13.79 6.77
C THR A 306 30.16 -14.73 5.69
N GLY A 307 29.42 -14.21 4.70
CA GLY A 307 28.71 -15.01 3.70
C GLY A 307 27.48 -15.73 4.26
N GLU A 308 27.10 -15.46 5.50
CA GLU A 308 25.98 -16.10 6.19
C GLU A 308 24.70 -15.27 6.12
N TRP A 309 23.55 -15.93 6.26
CA TRP A 309 22.26 -15.27 6.37
C TRP A 309 22.11 -14.56 7.72
N SER A 310 21.78 -13.28 7.67
CA SER A 310 21.61 -12.43 8.85
C SER A 310 20.41 -11.48 8.71
N ALA A 311 20.02 -10.86 9.81
CA ALA A 311 19.26 -9.61 9.74
C ALA A 311 20.16 -8.52 9.10
N PRO A 312 19.58 -7.46 8.50
CA PRO A 312 20.34 -6.33 8.00
C PRO A 312 21.28 -5.73 9.04
N ALA A 313 22.42 -5.19 8.59
CA ALA A 313 23.46 -4.69 9.47
C ALA A 313 22.89 -3.68 10.50
N GLY A 314 23.27 -3.86 11.76
CA GLY A 314 22.78 -3.04 12.87
C GLY A 314 21.42 -3.46 13.44
N TRP A 315 20.75 -4.48 12.89
CA TRP A 315 19.48 -4.99 13.42
C TRP A 315 19.67 -6.26 14.24
N SER A 316 19.04 -6.31 15.41
CA SER A 316 18.96 -7.54 16.19
C SER A 316 17.96 -8.51 15.54
N GLY A 317 18.17 -9.82 15.72
CA GLY A 317 17.17 -10.81 15.27
C GLY A 317 15.82 -10.66 15.97
N GLU A 318 15.76 -10.00 17.13
CA GLU A 318 14.53 -9.66 17.82
C GLU A 318 13.78 -8.51 17.15
N ASP A 319 14.47 -7.39 16.86
CA ASP A 319 13.88 -6.25 16.15
C ASP A 319 13.38 -6.66 14.76
N PHE A 320 14.16 -7.49 14.05
CA PHE A 320 13.79 -8.03 12.74
C PHE A 320 12.47 -8.82 12.81
N ARG A 321 12.36 -9.72 13.79
CA ARG A 321 11.13 -10.53 13.99
C ARG A 321 9.96 -9.64 14.39
N ARG A 322 10.19 -8.69 15.29
CA ARG A 322 9.17 -7.73 15.74
C ARG A 322 8.63 -6.92 14.57
N LEU A 323 9.47 -6.47 13.63
CA LEU A 323 9.04 -5.83 12.39
C LEU A 323 8.25 -6.79 11.48
N ALA A 324 8.75 -8.00 11.27
CA ALA A 324 8.10 -8.98 10.39
C ALA A 324 6.73 -9.46 10.88
N GLU A 325 6.50 -9.45 12.19
CA GLU A 325 5.25 -9.88 12.83
C GLU A 325 4.33 -8.71 13.20
N MET A 326 4.74 -7.48 12.91
CA MET A 326 4.02 -6.27 13.30
C MET A 326 2.64 -6.20 12.63
N ASP A 327 1.61 -5.90 13.43
CA ASP A 327 0.25 -5.72 12.91
C ASP A 327 0.07 -4.33 12.27
N ILE A 328 -0.83 -4.25 11.29
CA ILE A 328 -1.18 -3.01 10.58
C ILE A 328 -1.68 -1.89 11.50
N SER A 329 -2.13 -2.25 12.72
CA SER A 329 -2.63 -1.32 13.73
C SER A 329 -1.59 -0.90 14.79
N ALA A 330 -0.29 -1.01 14.47
CA ALA A 330 0.80 -0.58 15.35
C ALA A 330 0.61 0.87 15.83
N ARG A 331 0.46 1.04 17.15
CA ARG A 331 0.22 2.35 17.80
C ARG A 331 1.28 2.73 18.82
N ARG A 332 2.01 1.75 19.34
CA ARG A 332 3.03 1.97 20.37
C ARG A 332 4.17 2.77 19.75
N GLN A 333 4.71 3.73 20.50
CA GLN A 333 5.77 4.58 19.98
C GLN A 333 7.00 3.77 19.58
N GLU A 334 7.36 2.75 20.38
CA GLU A 334 8.42 1.79 20.06
C GLU A 334 8.24 1.07 18.72
N ASP A 335 7.01 0.68 18.35
CA ASP A 335 6.73 0.06 17.04
C ASP A 335 6.89 1.08 15.91
N VAL A 336 6.41 2.30 16.12
CA VAL A 336 6.53 3.41 15.17
C VAL A 336 8.00 3.81 14.96
N ASP A 337 8.79 3.83 16.03
CA ASP A 337 10.22 4.14 15.96
C ASP A 337 10.99 3.05 15.20
N LEU A 338 10.61 1.78 15.35
CA LEU A 338 11.15 0.69 14.52
C LEU A 338 10.78 0.85 13.04
N ILE A 339 9.54 1.25 12.73
CA ILE A 339 9.11 1.53 11.34
C ILE A 339 9.95 2.69 10.76
N LYS A 340 10.16 3.78 11.51
CA LYS A 340 10.99 4.90 11.07
C LYS A 340 12.42 4.45 10.79
N ARG A 341 13.00 3.66 11.69
CA ARG A 341 14.35 3.11 11.54
C ARG A 341 14.46 2.21 10.31
N LEU A 342 13.44 1.41 10.01
CA LEU A 342 13.36 0.63 8.77
C LEU A 342 13.36 1.55 7.54
N CYS A 343 12.54 2.59 7.53
CA CYS A 343 12.48 3.57 6.45
C CYS A 343 13.83 4.28 6.24
N ASP A 344 14.48 4.74 7.31
CA ASP A 344 15.79 5.40 7.24
C ASP A 344 16.89 4.46 6.73
N GLY A 345 16.83 3.17 7.08
CA GLY A 345 17.72 2.16 6.53
C GLY A 345 17.45 1.89 5.04
N TRP A 346 16.18 1.75 4.66
CA TRP A 346 15.78 1.55 3.26
C TRP A 346 16.18 2.73 2.36
N LEU A 347 16.00 3.98 2.83
CA LEU A 347 16.43 5.17 2.11
C LEU A 347 17.97 5.25 1.91
N ARG A 348 18.73 4.49 2.72
CA ARG A 348 20.19 4.36 2.65
C ARG A 348 20.64 3.04 1.98
N ASP A 349 19.72 2.33 1.33
CA ASP A 349 19.94 1.03 0.69
C ASP A 349 20.47 -0.06 1.65
N GLU A 350 20.19 0.06 2.96
CA GLU A 350 20.49 -1.00 3.94
C GLU A 350 19.45 -2.13 3.87
N TRP A 351 18.26 -1.83 3.34
CA TRP A 351 17.16 -2.77 3.13
C TRP A 351 16.77 -2.79 1.66
N HIS A 352 16.34 -3.96 1.18
CA HIS A 352 15.87 -4.11 -0.19
C HIS A 352 14.58 -3.35 -0.43
N ASN A 353 14.47 -2.86 -1.65
CA ASN A 353 13.25 -2.38 -2.27
C ASN A 353 12.51 -3.54 -2.95
N GLN A 354 11.18 -3.51 -2.93
CA GLN A 354 10.34 -4.50 -3.60
C GLN A 354 10.45 -4.27 -5.11
N PRO A 355 10.88 -5.27 -5.89
CA PRO A 355 10.87 -5.18 -7.35
C PRO A 355 9.44 -5.14 -7.91
N VAL A 356 9.32 -4.91 -9.22
CA VAL A 356 8.05 -5.11 -9.95
C VAL A 356 7.65 -6.58 -9.92
N ARG A 357 8.65 -7.47 -9.95
CA ARG A 357 8.52 -8.92 -9.75
C ARG A 357 9.78 -9.49 -9.09
N GLY A 358 9.63 -10.20 -7.98
CA GLY A 358 10.71 -10.92 -7.33
C GLY A 358 10.75 -12.42 -7.67
N CYS A 359 11.95 -13.03 -7.63
CA CYS A 359 12.09 -14.47 -7.79
C CYS A 359 11.72 -15.20 -6.49
N GLY A 360 10.77 -16.14 -6.56
CA GLY A 360 10.19 -16.82 -5.40
C GLY A 360 11.03 -17.93 -4.74
N ILE A 361 12.29 -18.14 -5.13
CA ILE A 361 13.07 -19.29 -4.66
C ILE A 361 14.22 -18.86 -3.75
N TRP A 362 14.06 -19.13 -2.46
CA TRP A 362 15.14 -19.14 -1.48
C TRP A 362 15.96 -20.41 -1.66
N THR A 363 17.01 -20.36 -2.50
CA THR A 363 17.97 -21.47 -2.59
C THR A 363 19.12 -21.24 -1.63
N SER A 364 19.51 -22.29 -0.90
CA SER A 364 20.78 -22.30 -0.19
C SER A 364 21.93 -22.29 -1.20
N PRO A 365 23.07 -21.65 -0.93
CA PRO A 365 24.25 -21.79 -1.78
C PRO A 365 24.62 -23.27 -1.85
N CYS A 366 24.52 -23.88 -3.04
CA CYS A 366 25.16 -25.17 -3.27
C CYS A 366 26.69 -24.96 -3.22
N SER A 367 27.45 -25.94 -2.74
CA SER A 367 28.92 -25.85 -2.65
C SER A 367 29.60 -25.52 -3.98
N ASP A 368 28.92 -25.80 -5.09
CA ASP A 368 29.39 -25.60 -6.47
C ASP A 368 28.73 -24.40 -7.17
N SER A 369 27.88 -23.64 -6.45
CA SER A 369 27.24 -22.42 -6.97
C SER A 369 28.04 -21.16 -6.63
N PRO A 370 27.94 -20.08 -7.44
CA PRO A 370 28.41 -18.77 -7.02
C PRO A 370 27.85 -18.44 -5.63
N PRO A 371 28.56 -17.66 -4.80
CA PRO A 371 28.10 -17.33 -3.45
C PRO A 371 26.65 -16.87 -3.50
N ALA A 372 25.82 -17.43 -2.62
CA ALA A 372 24.42 -17.03 -2.55
C ALA A 372 24.38 -15.51 -2.40
N ASN A 373 23.58 -14.87 -3.23
CA ASN A 373 23.36 -13.44 -3.15
C ASN A 373 21.87 -13.19 -3.36
N THR A 374 21.33 -12.29 -2.56
CA THR A 374 19.95 -11.81 -2.70
C THR A 374 19.74 -11.00 -3.99
N GLU A 375 20.78 -10.77 -4.80
CA GLU A 375 20.70 -10.21 -6.16
C GLU A 375 19.69 -10.93 -7.05
N ARG A 376 19.65 -12.27 -6.98
CA ARG A 376 18.77 -13.08 -7.82
C ARG A 376 17.30 -13.00 -7.43
N LEU A 377 16.96 -12.31 -6.34
CA LEU A 377 15.57 -12.13 -5.90
C LEU A 377 14.86 -11.01 -6.66
N CYS A 378 15.58 -10.18 -7.44
CA CYS A 378 15.00 -9.10 -8.24
C CYS A 378 14.95 -9.52 -9.71
N GLU A 379 13.76 -9.85 -10.23
CA GLU A 379 13.59 -10.26 -11.63
C GLU A 379 13.31 -9.07 -12.55
N ILE A 380 12.36 -8.20 -12.16
CA ILE A 380 11.98 -7.01 -12.91
C ILE A 380 11.94 -5.80 -11.98
N GLY A 381 12.52 -4.68 -12.39
CA GLY A 381 12.54 -3.42 -11.64
C GLY A 381 13.81 -3.24 -10.81
N HIS A 382 13.67 -2.61 -9.65
CA HIS A 382 14.81 -2.02 -8.92
C HIS A 382 14.91 -2.61 -7.51
N ARG A 383 16.10 -3.12 -7.19
CA ARG A 383 16.39 -3.76 -5.89
C ARG A 383 16.64 -2.75 -4.77
N TRP A 384 17.19 -1.59 -5.08
CA TRP A 384 17.56 -0.58 -4.09
C TRP A 384 16.70 0.67 -4.24
N TYR A 385 16.55 1.43 -3.16
CA TYR A 385 15.79 2.67 -3.18
C TYR A 385 16.47 3.69 -4.10
N SER A 386 17.80 3.81 -4.04
CA SER A 386 18.55 4.74 -4.89
C SER A 386 18.38 4.45 -6.39
N ASP A 387 18.39 3.18 -6.79
CA ASP A 387 18.12 2.76 -8.17
C ASP A 387 16.70 3.12 -8.61
N ALA A 388 15.70 2.79 -7.78
CA ALA A 388 14.30 3.13 -8.04
C ALA A 388 14.11 4.65 -8.15
N LYS A 389 14.72 5.43 -7.26
CA LYS A 389 14.66 6.89 -7.27
C LYS A 389 15.29 7.48 -8.53
N SER A 390 16.44 6.94 -8.94
CA SER A 390 17.13 7.36 -10.16
C SER A 390 16.27 7.08 -11.39
N ALA A 391 15.67 5.89 -11.47
CA ALA A 391 14.75 5.52 -12.54
C ALA A 391 13.51 6.43 -12.61
N TRP A 392 12.88 6.72 -11.46
CA TRP A 392 11.75 7.65 -11.42
C TRP A 392 12.13 9.06 -11.89
N THR A 393 13.29 9.54 -11.46
CA THR A 393 13.80 10.86 -11.87
C THR A 393 14.04 10.89 -13.37
N ALA A 394 14.53 9.80 -13.97
CA ALA A 394 14.75 9.69 -15.41
C ALA A 394 13.43 9.61 -16.21
N LEU A 395 12.37 8.97 -15.67
CA LEU A 395 11.04 8.92 -16.30
C LEU A 395 10.26 10.24 -16.16
N SER A 396 10.63 11.08 -15.20
CA SER A 396 9.96 12.35 -14.91
C SER A 396 10.50 13.54 -15.73
N VAL A 397 11.53 13.30 -16.55
CA VAL A 397 12.13 14.26 -17.51
C VAL A 397 11.61 13.93 -18.89
#